data_AF-A0ABD5T1I1-F1
#
_entry.id   AF-A0ABD5T1I1-F1
#
_cell.length_a   1.000
_cell.length_b   1.000
_cell.length_c   1.000
_cell.angle_alpha   90.00
_cell.angle_beta   90.00
_cell.angle_gamma   90.00
#
_symmetry.space_group_name_H-M   'P 1'
#
loop_
_entity.id
_entity.type
_entity.pdbx_description
1 polymer ?
#
loop_
_entity_poly.entity_id
_entity_poly.type
_entity_poly.pdbx_seq_one_letter_code
_entity_poly.pdbx_strand_id
1 'polypeptide(L)'
;DGATVAVQGYGNAGSVAAALLADLGARIVAVSDSSGGVYDSDGFDPSDVKAHKADTGSVSGYGDTEAITNDELLTLDVDVLVPAALENAIDESLAREVDAHLIVEAANGPLTPDADDVLTDSGIHVIPDILANAGGVTVSYFEWVQNRQRFSWTEERVNEELERVIVEAFDDLVDAYESNDAANLRTAAYIVAIERIVSAYDQAGSWP
;
A
#
# COMPACT_ATOMS: atom_id res chain seq x y z
N ASP A 1 9.78 14.18 2.02
CA ASP A 1 9.42 15.53 2.49
C ASP A 1 8.55 16.27 1.47
N GLY A 2 7.33 16.63 1.86
CA GLY A 2 6.44 17.52 1.12
C GLY A 2 5.49 16.86 0.12
N ALA A 3 5.69 15.57 -0.20
CA ALA A 3 4.84 14.84 -1.12
C ALA A 3 3.37 14.82 -0.66
N THR A 4 2.42 15.06 -1.54
CA THR A 4 0.99 15.00 -1.24
C THR A 4 0.49 13.55 -1.29
N VAL A 5 -0.34 13.18 -0.31
CA VAL A 5 -0.82 11.80 -0.17
C VAL A 5 -2.34 11.77 0.01
N ALA A 6 -2.99 10.91 -0.78
CA ALA A 6 -4.38 10.54 -0.60
C ALA A 6 -4.49 9.08 -0.11
N VAL A 7 -5.29 8.83 0.93
CA VAL A 7 -5.48 7.49 1.50
C VAL A 7 -6.95 7.09 1.48
N GLN A 8 -7.30 6.15 0.60
CA GLN A 8 -8.64 5.59 0.57
C GLN A 8 -8.79 4.52 1.65
N GLY A 9 -9.78 4.65 2.53
CA GLY A 9 -10.05 3.65 3.57
C GLY A 9 -9.29 3.91 4.86
N TYR A 10 -9.93 4.60 5.79
CA TYR A 10 -9.34 4.96 7.08
C TYR A 10 -9.51 3.88 8.17
N GLY A 11 -9.22 2.62 7.80
CA GLY A 11 -9.21 1.47 8.70
C GLY A 11 -7.86 1.31 9.41
N ASN A 12 -7.52 0.09 9.82
CA ASN A 12 -6.22 -0.18 10.45
C ASN A 12 -5.06 0.14 9.50
N ALA A 13 -5.06 -0.42 8.28
CA ALA A 13 -4.00 -0.23 7.31
C ALA A 13 -3.88 1.26 6.89
N GLY A 14 -4.96 1.86 6.39
CA GLY A 14 -4.90 3.24 5.91
C GLY A 14 -4.58 4.28 7.00
N SER A 15 -5.13 4.17 8.21
CA SER A 15 -4.81 5.14 9.27
C SER A 15 -3.38 5.02 9.78
N VAL A 16 -2.80 3.80 9.80
CA VAL A 16 -1.39 3.59 10.14
C VAL A 16 -0.49 4.11 9.03
N ALA A 17 -0.81 3.81 7.75
CA ALA A 17 -0.06 4.32 6.61
C ALA A 17 -0.04 5.86 6.58
N ALA A 18 -1.19 6.51 6.77
CA ALA A 18 -1.29 7.97 6.82
C ALA A 18 -0.40 8.57 7.93
N ALA A 19 -0.44 8.00 9.14
CA ALA A 19 0.38 8.45 10.26
C ALA A 19 1.89 8.29 9.99
N LEU A 20 2.31 7.11 9.53
CA LEU A 20 3.72 6.85 9.23
C LEU A 20 4.25 7.72 8.08
N LEU A 21 3.45 7.97 7.04
CA LEU A 21 3.81 8.86 5.94
C LEU A 21 3.93 10.32 6.42
N ALA A 22 3.04 10.77 7.31
CA ALA A 22 3.16 12.08 7.93
C ALA A 22 4.42 12.22 8.79
N ASP A 23 4.79 11.18 9.56
CA ASP A 23 6.04 11.13 10.34
C ASP A 23 7.28 11.22 9.44
N LEU A 24 7.19 10.69 8.21
CA LEU A 24 8.20 10.83 7.16
C LEU A 24 8.14 12.18 6.41
N GLY A 25 7.32 13.12 6.87
CA GLY A 25 7.20 14.47 6.31
C GLY A 25 6.34 14.57 5.05
N ALA A 26 5.53 13.58 4.73
CA ALA A 26 4.50 13.69 3.68
C ALA A 26 3.31 14.52 4.18
N ARG A 27 2.59 15.14 3.24
CA ARG A 27 1.38 15.90 3.52
C ARG A 27 0.16 15.05 3.18
N ILE A 28 -0.58 14.62 4.21
CA ILE A 28 -1.83 13.91 4.00
C ILE A 28 -2.89 14.95 3.64
N VAL A 29 -3.30 14.96 2.37
CA VAL A 29 -4.25 15.94 1.82
C VAL A 29 -5.66 15.38 1.66
N ALA A 30 -5.80 14.06 1.59
CA ALA A 30 -7.11 13.42 1.49
C ALA A 30 -7.17 12.08 2.22
N VAL A 31 -8.28 11.84 2.92
CA VAL A 31 -8.59 10.52 3.47
C VAL A 31 -10.07 10.21 3.33
N SER A 32 -10.42 8.94 3.12
CA SER A 32 -11.83 8.51 3.05
C SER A 32 -12.14 7.30 3.91
N ASP A 33 -13.43 7.09 4.17
CA ASP A 33 -13.99 5.82 4.61
C ASP A 33 -15.27 5.47 3.84
N SER A 34 -16.04 4.52 4.38
CA SER A 34 -17.28 4.05 3.76
C SER A 34 -18.33 5.13 3.55
N SER A 35 -18.25 6.28 4.24
CA SER A 35 -19.23 7.36 4.18
C SER A 35 -18.83 8.51 3.26
N GLY A 36 -17.58 8.55 2.80
CA GLY A 36 -17.02 9.63 1.98
C GLY A 36 -15.62 10.00 2.44
N GLY A 37 -15.08 11.09 1.92
CA GLY A 37 -13.76 11.60 2.24
C GLY A 37 -13.73 13.07 2.61
N VAL A 38 -12.58 13.47 3.11
CA VAL A 38 -12.22 14.86 3.41
C VAL A 38 -10.95 15.22 2.65
N TYR A 39 -10.89 16.46 2.18
CA TYR A 39 -9.78 17.01 1.42
C TYR A 39 -9.38 18.38 1.94
N ASP A 40 -8.07 18.59 2.04
CA ASP A 40 -7.45 19.88 2.29
C ASP A 40 -6.08 19.93 1.58
N SER A 41 -5.89 20.89 0.67
CA SER A 41 -4.62 21.08 -0.04
C SER A 41 -3.44 21.45 0.86
N ASP A 42 -3.72 22.06 2.02
CA ASP A 42 -2.73 22.38 3.05
C ASP A 42 -2.44 21.15 3.95
N GLY A 43 -3.30 20.13 3.87
CA GLY A 43 -3.21 18.88 4.60
C GLY A 43 -3.67 18.97 6.04
N PHE A 44 -3.75 17.82 6.71
CA PHE A 44 -4.19 17.70 8.09
C PHE A 44 -3.41 16.64 8.86
N ASP A 45 -3.47 16.69 10.19
CA ASP A 45 -2.87 15.67 11.06
C ASP A 45 -3.69 14.37 10.99
N PRO A 46 -3.10 13.24 10.54
CA PRO A 46 -3.79 11.96 10.46
C PRO A 46 -4.33 11.46 11.81
N SER A 47 -3.65 11.82 12.91
CA SER A 47 -4.03 11.44 14.26
C SER A 47 -5.32 12.13 14.70
N ASP A 48 -5.49 13.39 14.31
CA ASP A 48 -6.70 14.15 14.60
C ASP A 48 -7.90 13.61 13.82
N VAL A 49 -7.72 13.27 12.54
CA VAL A 49 -8.78 12.61 11.76
C VAL A 49 -9.14 11.25 12.35
N LYS A 50 -8.15 10.49 12.85
CA LYS A 50 -8.38 9.21 13.52
C LYS A 50 -9.19 9.37 14.80
N ALA A 51 -8.90 10.40 15.59
CA ALA A 51 -9.66 10.74 16.79
C ALA A 51 -11.11 11.12 16.45
N HIS A 52 -11.30 11.99 15.45
CA HIS A 52 -12.64 12.36 14.97
C HIS A 52 -13.45 11.16 14.50
N LYS A 53 -12.83 10.26 13.72
CA LYS A 53 -13.49 9.02 13.30
C LYS A 53 -13.85 8.11 14.46
N ALA A 54 -12.99 8.01 15.47
CA ALA A 54 -13.28 7.21 16.67
C ALA A 54 -14.49 7.76 17.44
N ASP A 55 -14.67 9.08 17.47
CA ASP A 55 -15.77 9.74 18.18
C ASP A 55 -17.08 9.75 17.38
N THR A 56 -17.02 9.95 16.07
CA THR A 56 -18.20 10.16 15.21
C THR A 56 -18.59 8.93 14.38
N GLY A 57 -17.67 7.98 14.22
CA GLY A 57 -17.82 6.81 13.36
C GLY A 57 -17.45 7.04 11.89
N SER A 58 -17.10 8.26 11.48
CA SER A 58 -16.71 8.57 10.10
C SER A 58 -15.62 9.65 10.03
N VAL A 59 -14.81 9.66 8.97
CA VAL A 59 -13.91 10.79 8.66
C VAL A 59 -14.67 12.03 8.17
N SER A 60 -15.88 11.86 7.63
CA SER A 60 -16.68 12.97 7.11
C SER A 60 -17.01 14.00 8.19
N GLY A 61 -16.96 15.28 7.81
CA GLY A 61 -17.21 16.40 8.72
C GLY A 61 -16.07 16.66 9.72
N TYR A 62 -14.88 16.14 9.46
CA TYR A 62 -13.67 16.52 10.19
C TYR A 62 -13.28 17.97 9.84
N GLY A 63 -13.19 18.84 10.83
CA GLY A 63 -12.71 20.21 10.66
C GLY A 63 -13.46 21.04 9.61
N ASP A 64 -12.78 22.04 9.05
CA ASP A 64 -13.25 22.88 7.95
C ASP A 64 -12.72 22.38 6.59
N THR A 65 -12.66 21.05 6.38
CA THR A 65 -12.19 20.44 5.14
C THR A 65 -13.28 20.37 4.07
N GLU A 66 -12.88 20.26 2.80
CA GLU A 66 -13.79 19.96 1.70
C GLU A 66 -14.27 18.52 1.76
N ALA A 67 -15.57 18.29 1.60
CA ALA A 67 -16.13 16.94 1.52
C ALA A 67 -16.05 16.42 0.09
N ILE A 68 -15.47 15.23 -0.08
CA ILE A 68 -15.30 14.57 -1.38
C ILE A 68 -15.86 13.14 -1.33
N THR A 69 -16.19 12.59 -2.49
CA THR A 69 -16.56 11.18 -2.67
C THR A 69 -15.32 10.27 -2.68
N ASN A 70 -15.54 8.95 -2.62
CA ASN A 70 -14.43 8.00 -2.74
C ASN A 70 -13.79 8.04 -4.13
N ASP A 71 -14.59 8.19 -5.18
CA ASP A 71 -14.08 8.24 -6.57
C ASP A 71 -13.28 9.53 -6.79
N GLU A 72 -13.79 10.68 -6.29
CA GLU A 72 -13.03 11.94 -6.32
C GLU A 72 -11.70 11.84 -5.57
N LEU A 73 -11.63 11.12 -4.45
CA LEU A 73 -10.36 10.89 -3.74
C LEU A 73 -9.38 10.09 -4.60
N LEU A 74 -9.86 9.03 -5.26
CA LEU A 74 -9.01 8.14 -6.06
C LEU A 74 -8.45 8.83 -7.33
N THR A 75 -9.05 9.94 -7.76
CA THR A 75 -8.65 10.69 -8.96
C THR A 75 -7.98 12.04 -8.65
N LEU A 76 -7.64 12.30 -7.38
CA LEU A 76 -6.90 13.50 -7.02
C LEU A 76 -5.50 13.53 -7.65
N ASP A 77 -5.08 14.73 -8.06
CA ASP A 77 -3.69 15.06 -8.38
C ASP A 77 -2.87 15.05 -7.09
N VAL A 78 -2.16 13.94 -6.85
CA VAL A 78 -1.31 13.71 -5.68
C VAL A 78 -0.04 12.96 -6.05
N ASP A 79 1.01 13.14 -5.27
CA ASP A 79 2.24 12.36 -5.49
C ASP A 79 2.03 10.87 -5.19
N VAL A 80 1.27 10.54 -4.13
CA VAL A 80 1.05 9.15 -3.71
C VAL A 80 -0.43 8.89 -3.41
N LEU A 81 -0.98 7.85 -4.05
CA LEU A 81 -2.30 7.32 -3.75
C LEU A 81 -2.17 5.97 -3.02
N VAL A 82 -2.90 5.81 -1.91
CA VAL A 82 -2.90 4.58 -1.10
C VAL A 82 -4.32 3.99 -1.03
N PRO A 83 -4.68 3.06 -1.93
CA PRO A 83 -5.92 2.30 -1.83
C PRO A 83 -5.85 1.26 -0.70
N ALA A 84 -6.62 1.47 0.37
CA ALA A 84 -6.60 0.65 1.59
C ALA A 84 -8.01 0.19 2.04
N ALA A 85 -9.00 0.21 1.15
CA ALA A 85 -10.40 -0.09 1.48
C ALA A 85 -10.94 -1.39 0.84
N LEU A 86 -11.21 -1.35 -0.47
CA LEU A 86 -11.98 -2.37 -1.19
C LEU A 86 -11.17 -2.97 -2.33
N GLU A 87 -11.49 -4.23 -2.66
CA GLU A 87 -11.02 -4.88 -3.87
C GLU A 87 -11.67 -4.22 -5.10
N ASN A 88 -10.94 -4.13 -6.21
CA ASN A 88 -11.40 -3.54 -7.48
C ASN A 88 -11.98 -2.13 -7.33
N ALA A 89 -11.44 -1.34 -6.39
CA ALA A 89 -11.82 0.06 -6.17
C ALA A 89 -11.48 0.95 -7.37
N ILE A 90 -10.43 0.62 -8.12
CA ILE A 90 -10.07 1.31 -9.36
C ILE A 90 -10.22 0.31 -10.50
N ASP A 91 -11.21 0.56 -11.34
CA ASP A 91 -11.45 -0.18 -12.58
C ASP A 91 -10.84 0.56 -13.79
N GLU A 92 -10.95 -0.04 -14.98
CA GLU A 92 -10.41 0.50 -16.23
C GLU A 92 -10.89 1.93 -16.53
N SER A 93 -12.12 2.26 -16.13
CA SER A 93 -12.70 3.57 -16.40
C SER A 93 -12.10 4.63 -15.48
N LEU A 94 -12.05 4.33 -14.17
CA LEU A 94 -11.52 5.24 -13.16
C LEU A 94 -10.00 5.40 -13.31
N ALA A 95 -9.28 4.34 -13.71
CA ALA A 95 -7.83 4.37 -13.90
C ALA A 95 -7.37 5.43 -14.91
N ARG A 96 -8.22 5.80 -15.87
CA ARG A 96 -7.93 6.86 -16.86
C ARG A 96 -8.03 8.27 -16.27
N GLU A 97 -8.65 8.39 -15.12
CA GLU A 97 -8.86 9.65 -14.40
C GLU A 97 -7.89 9.79 -13.22
N VAL A 98 -7.10 8.76 -12.91
CA VAL A 98 -6.08 8.82 -11.85
C VAL A 98 -4.93 9.72 -12.29
N ASP A 99 -4.62 10.72 -11.48
CA ASP A 99 -3.54 11.70 -11.71
C ASP A 99 -2.42 11.56 -10.66
N ALA A 100 -2.30 10.36 -10.05
CA ALA A 100 -1.28 10.07 -9.05
C ALA A 100 0.05 9.64 -9.70
N HIS A 101 1.20 10.02 -9.13
CA HIS A 101 2.51 9.57 -9.63
C HIS A 101 2.88 8.15 -9.18
N LEU A 102 2.43 7.75 -7.98
CA LEU A 102 2.69 6.46 -7.38
C LEU A 102 1.44 5.92 -6.70
N ILE A 103 1.12 4.64 -6.92
CA ILE A 103 0.06 3.93 -6.22
C ILE A 103 0.68 2.86 -5.33
N VAL A 104 0.25 2.79 -4.07
CA VAL A 104 0.69 1.77 -3.10
C VAL A 104 -0.50 0.97 -2.60
N GLU A 105 -0.61 -0.29 -3.03
CA GLU A 105 -1.76 -1.14 -2.74
C GLU A 105 -1.74 -1.68 -1.29
N ALA A 106 -2.33 -0.93 -0.37
CA ALA A 106 -2.46 -1.37 1.02
C ALA A 106 -3.61 -2.38 1.23
N ALA A 107 -4.60 -2.40 0.34
CA ALA A 107 -5.63 -3.44 0.26
C ALA A 107 -5.16 -4.64 -0.59
N ASN A 108 -5.89 -5.76 -0.54
CA ASN A 108 -5.69 -6.85 -1.50
C ASN A 108 -6.46 -6.54 -2.78
N GLY A 109 -5.80 -6.61 -3.94
CA GLY A 109 -6.37 -6.39 -5.26
C GLY A 109 -7.26 -5.14 -5.40
N PRO A 110 -6.82 -3.93 -5.00
CA PRO A 110 -7.62 -2.72 -5.16
C PRO A 110 -7.78 -2.30 -6.63
N LEU A 111 -6.91 -2.76 -7.53
CA LEU A 111 -6.98 -2.52 -8.97
C LEU A 111 -7.56 -3.73 -9.70
N THR A 112 -8.35 -3.51 -10.74
CA THR A 112 -8.63 -4.57 -11.73
C THR A 112 -7.42 -4.78 -12.65
N PRO A 113 -7.29 -5.94 -13.32
CA PRO A 113 -6.22 -6.13 -14.31
C PRO A 113 -6.22 -5.08 -15.42
N ASP A 114 -7.41 -4.73 -15.94
CA ASP A 114 -7.54 -3.71 -16.97
C ASP A 114 -7.13 -2.30 -16.46
N ALA A 115 -7.31 -2.02 -15.16
CA ALA A 115 -6.83 -0.79 -14.54
C ALA A 115 -5.29 -0.77 -14.44
N ASP A 116 -4.68 -1.90 -14.06
CA ASP A 116 -3.22 -2.07 -13.96
C ASP A 116 -2.56 -1.78 -15.33
N ASP A 117 -3.15 -2.26 -16.42
CA ASP A 117 -2.71 -2.00 -17.80
C ASP A 117 -2.78 -0.50 -18.14
N VAL A 118 -3.92 0.16 -17.86
CA VAL A 118 -4.10 1.61 -18.12
C VAL A 118 -3.08 2.45 -17.34
N LEU A 119 -2.85 2.13 -16.07
CA LEU A 119 -1.91 2.86 -15.21
C LEU A 119 -0.47 2.66 -15.68
N THR A 120 -0.13 1.44 -16.08
CA THR A 120 1.18 1.09 -16.65
C THR A 120 1.44 1.90 -17.93
N ASP A 121 0.49 1.93 -18.86
CA ASP A 121 0.58 2.69 -20.11
C ASP A 121 0.68 4.21 -19.87
N SER A 122 0.12 4.68 -18.76
CA SER A 122 0.17 6.09 -18.33
C SER A 122 1.47 6.46 -17.59
N GLY A 123 2.37 5.49 -17.37
CA GLY A 123 3.64 5.70 -16.67
C GLY A 123 3.52 5.83 -15.16
N ILE A 124 2.38 5.42 -14.58
CA ILE A 124 2.15 5.45 -13.13
C ILE A 124 2.73 4.16 -12.54
N HIS A 125 3.61 4.29 -11.55
CA HIS A 125 4.14 3.13 -10.85
C HIS A 125 3.14 2.61 -9.83
N VAL A 126 2.88 1.31 -9.86
CA VAL A 126 2.05 0.60 -8.87
C VAL A 126 2.94 -0.31 -8.04
N ILE A 127 3.03 -0.08 -6.73
CA ILE A 127 3.63 -1.04 -5.79
C ILE A 127 2.57 -2.09 -5.48
N PRO A 128 2.73 -3.34 -5.95
CA PRO A 128 1.69 -4.35 -5.89
C PRO A 128 1.43 -4.81 -4.45
N ASP A 129 0.19 -5.16 -4.18
CA ASP A 129 -0.33 -5.64 -2.90
C ASP A 129 0.50 -6.77 -2.30
N ILE A 130 0.96 -7.72 -3.13
CA ILE A 130 1.86 -8.84 -2.77
C ILE A 130 3.07 -8.37 -1.95
N LEU A 131 3.59 -7.17 -2.22
CA LEU A 131 4.68 -6.56 -1.47
C LEU A 131 4.16 -5.49 -0.48
N ALA A 132 3.33 -4.56 -0.95
CA ALA A 132 2.90 -3.39 -0.18
C ALA A 132 2.18 -3.76 1.13
N ASN A 133 1.41 -4.85 1.14
CA ASN A 133 0.67 -5.31 2.33
C ASN A 133 1.33 -6.51 3.06
N ALA A 134 2.54 -6.92 2.63
CA ALA A 134 3.22 -8.11 3.15
C ALA A 134 3.66 -8.03 4.61
N GLY A 135 3.64 -6.83 5.23
CA GLY A 135 4.10 -6.66 6.61
C GLY A 135 3.38 -7.56 7.62
N GLY A 136 2.08 -7.77 7.44
CA GLY A 136 1.29 -8.64 8.33
C GLY A 136 1.74 -10.11 8.30
N VAL A 137 2.00 -10.65 7.10
CA VAL A 137 2.48 -12.03 6.96
C VAL A 137 3.93 -12.18 7.42
N THR A 138 4.77 -11.17 7.19
CA THR A 138 6.16 -11.14 7.65
C THR A 138 6.25 -11.14 9.18
N VAL A 139 5.47 -10.30 9.87
CA VAL A 139 5.45 -10.28 11.33
C VAL A 139 4.82 -11.55 11.91
N SER A 140 3.85 -12.16 11.22
CA SER A 140 3.30 -13.48 11.59
C SER A 140 4.37 -14.59 11.49
N TYR A 141 5.25 -14.52 10.49
CA TYR A 141 6.40 -15.40 10.40
C TYR A 141 7.37 -15.18 11.57
N PHE A 142 7.66 -13.93 11.93
CA PHE A 142 8.49 -13.64 13.12
C PHE A 142 7.86 -14.18 14.41
N GLU A 143 6.54 -14.08 14.57
CA GLU A 143 5.84 -14.66 15.72
C GLU A 143 6.09 -16.17 15.81
N TRP A 144 6.00 -16.89 14.69
CA TRP A 144 6.32 -18.32 14.63
C TRP A 144 7.78 -18.63 14.98
N VAL A 145 8.73 -17.81 14.52
CA VAL A 145 10.16 -17.94 14.87
C VAL A 145 10.37 -17.76 16.38
N GLN A 146 9.79 -16.71 16.95
CA GLN A 146 9.87 -16.38 18.38
C GLN A 146 9.25 -17.48 19.25
N ASN A 147 8.09 -18.00 18.85
CA ASN A 147 7.38 -19.06 19.57
C ASN A 147 8.19 -20.37 19.64
N ARG A 148 8.95 -20.69 18.59
CA ARG A 148 9.86 -21.86 18.60
C ARG A 148 11.03 -21.70 19.55
N GLN A 149 11.53 -20.48 19.70
CA GLN A 149 12.63 -20.15 20.60
C GLN A 149 12.16 -19.84 22.02
N ARG A 150 10.85 -19.60 22.21
CA ARG A 150 10.24 -19.08 23.45
C ARG A 150 10.91 -17.79 23.92
N PHE A 151 11.27 -16.95 22.96
CA PHE A 151 11.95 -15.69 23.21
C PHE A 151 11.30 -14.61 22.37
N SER A 152 10.60 -13.70 23.05
CA SER A 152 9.94 -12.56 22.41
C SER A 152 10.92 -11.44 22.15
N TRP A 153 10.77 -10.77 21.02
CA TRP A 153 11.53 -9.59 20.64
C TRP A 153 10.85 -8.32 21.16
N THR A 154 11.61 -7.23 21.22
CA THR A 154 11.05 -5.89 21.40
C THR A 154 10.34 -5.45 20.12
N GLU A 155 9.42 -4.49 20.23
CA GLU A 155 8.76 -3.88 19.08
C GLU A 155 9.78 -3.27 18.10
N GLU A 156 10.77 -2.55 18.63
CA GLU A 156 11.89 -2.00 17.86
C GLU A 156 12.58 -3.07 16.99
N ARG A 157 12.93 -4.21 17.58
CA ARG A 157 13.57 -5.31 16.84
C ARG A 157 12.63 -5.93 15.80
N VAL A 158 11.33 -6.03 16.08
CA VAL A 158 10.36 -6.53 15.10
C VAL A 158 10.29 -5.58 13.89
N ASN A 159 10.28 -4.27 14.14
CA ASN A 159 10.25 -3.25 13.09
C ASN A 159 11.55 -3.22 12.28
N GLU A 160 12.72 -3.32 12.92
CA GLU A 160 14.02 -3.40 12.24
C GLU A 160 14.11 -4.62 11.30
N GLU A 161 13.68 -5.79 11.77
CA GLU A 161 13.68 -7.00 10.94
C GLU A 161 12.61 -6.95 9.85
N LEU A 162 11.47 -6.33 10.12
CA LEU A 162 10.43 -6.11 9.12
C LEU A 162 10.94 -5.21 7.99
N GLU A 163 11.54 -4.07 8.34
CA GLU A 163 12.13 -3.15 7.39
C GLU A 163 13.17 -3.86 6.53
N ARG A 164 14.10 -4.60 7.15
CA ARG A 164 15.11 -5.36 6.42
C ARG A 164 14.50 -6.32 5.40
N VAL A 165 13.51 -7.11 5.79
CA VAL A 165 12.87 -8.09 4.88
C VAL A 165 12.11 -7.42 3.75
N ILE A 166 11.40 -6.32 4.03
CA ILE A 166 10.62 -5.60 3.01
C ILE A 166 11.53 -4.86 2.03
N VAL A 167 12.61 -4.22 2.51
CA VAL A 167 13.60 -3.56 1.66
C VAL A 167 14.31 -4.57 0.76
N GLU A 168 14.79 -5.69 1.31
CA GLU A 168 15.39 -6.78 0.50
C GLU A 168 14.40 -7.30 -0.57
N ALA A 169 13.12 -7.45 -0.23
CA ALA A 169 12.10 -7.89 -1.18
C ALA A 169 11.77 -6.83 -2.25
N PHE A 170 11.85 -5.55 -1.91
CA PHE A 170 11.70 -4.45 -2.86
C PHE A 170 12.90 -4.35 -3.82
N ASP A 171 14.12 -4.53 -3.32
CA ASP A 171 15.33 -4.56 -4.14
C ASP A 171 15.26 -5.71 -5.17
N ASP A 172 14.93 -6.93 -4.72
CA ASP A 172 14.73 -8.08 -5.61
C ASP A 172 13.62 -7.85 -6.65
N LEU A 173 12.58 -7.11 -6.27
CA LEU A 173 11.48 -6.75 -7.15
C LEU A 173 11.95 -5.78 -8.26
N VAL A 174 12.69 -4.74 -7.89
CA VAL A 174 13.24 -3.76 -8.85
C VAL A 174 14.24 -4.45 -9.78
N ASP A 175 15.13 -5.29 -9.24
CA ASP A 175 16.08 -6.06 -10.03
C ASP A 175 15.36 -6.96 -11.05
N ALA A 176 14.29 -7.64 -10.64
CA ALA A 176 13.49 -8.48 -11.54
C ALA A 176 12.74 -7.66 -12.59
N TYR A 177 12.23 -6.49 -12.23
CA TYR A 177 11.57 -5.56 -13.14
C TYR A 177 12.52 -5.12 -14.26
N GLU A 178 13.72 -4.66 -13.90
CA GLU A 178 14.73 -4.19 -14.84
C GLU A 178 15.35 -5.34 -15.66
N SER A 179 15.71 -6.44 -15.01
CA SER A 179 16.45 -7.54 -15.65
C SER A 179 15.61 -8.38 -16.61
N ASN A 180 14.30 -8.42 -16.42
CA ASN A 180 13.38 -9.20 -17.25
C ASN A 180 12.59 -8.34 -18.25
N ASP A 181 12.81 -7.02 -18.29
CA ASP A 181 12.00 -6.08 -19.09
C ASP A 181 10.49 -6.28 -18.81
N ALA A 182 10.16 -6.43 -17.52
CA ALA A 182 8.80 -6.72 -17.11
C ALA A 182 7.89 -5.53 -17.40
N ALA A 183 6.65 -5.78 -17.82
CA ALA A 183 5.71 -4.71 -18.16
C ALA A 183 5.45 -3.74 -16.99
N ASN A 184 5.34 -4.29 -15.78
CA ASN A 184 5.13 -3.53 -14.55
C ASN A 184 5.69 -4.27 -13.31
N LEU A 185 5.70 -3.59 -12.18
CA LEU A 185 6.18 -4.15 -10.90
C LEU A 185 5.34 -5.34 -10.44
N ARG A 186 4.03 -5.38 -10.72
CA ARG A 186 3.20 -6.56 -10.39
C ARG A 186 3.69 -7.81 -11.11
N THR A 187 3.98 -7.70 -12.40
CA THR A 187 4.54 -8.80 -13.20
C THR A 187 5.90 -9.22 -12.66
N ALA A 188 6.77 -8.26 -12.34
CA ALA A 188 8.07 -8.54 -11.72
C ALA A 188 7.94 -9.30 -10.38
N ALA A 189 6.96 -8.95 -9.54
CA ALA A 189 6.70 -9.65 -8.29
C ALA A 189 6.35 -11.13 -8.52
N TYR A 190 5.54 -11.42 -9.54
CA TYR A 190 5.23 -12.80 -9.92
C TYR A 190 6.44 -13.55 -10.49
N ILE A 191 7.32 -12.89 -11.25
CA ILE A 191 8.58 -13.49 -11.72
C ILE A 191 9.40 -13.95 -10.52
N VAL A 192 9.69 -13.05 -9.57
CA VAL A 192 10.45 -13.37 -8.35
C VAL A 192 9.81 -14.53 -7.57
N ALA A 193 8.49 -14.48 -7.39
CA ALA A 193 7.76 -15.52 -6.64
C ALA A 193 7.87 -16.90 -7.31
N ILE A 194 7.66 -16.97 -8.63
CA ILE A 194 7.70 -18.22 -9.39
C ILE A 194 9.12 -18.76 -9.46
N GLU A 195 10.13 -17.92 -9.73
CA GLU A 195 11.53 -18.33 -9.79
C GLU A 195 12.02 -18.94 -8.48
N ARG A 196 11.64 -18.35 -7.34
CA ARG A 196 11.97 -18.91 -6.02
C ARG A 196 11.34 -20.29 -5.80
N ILE A 197 10.09 -20.49 -6.21
CA ILE A 197 9.40 -21.79 -6.12
C ILE A 197 10.06 -22.83 -7.02
N VAL A 198 10.34 -22.48 -8.28
CA VAL A 198 10.97 -23.36 -9.26
C VAL A 198 12.37 -23.75 -8.80
N SER A 199 13.18 -22.78 -8.37
CA SER A 199 14.54 -23.02 -7.87
C SER A 199 14.53 -23.94 -6.64
N ALA A 200 13.60 -23.75 -5.70
CA ALA A 200 13.46 -24.63 -4.55
C ALA A 200 13.06 -26.06 -4.97
N TYR A 201 12.15 -26.20 -5.94
CA TYR A 201 11.74 -27.50 -6.47
C TYR A 201 12.90 -28.21 -7.19
N ASP A 202 13.64 -27.50 -8.05
CA ASP A 202 14.77 -28.07 -8.79
C ASP A 202 15.90 -28.53 -7.86
N GLN A 203 16.14 -27.79 -6.77
CA GLN A 203 17.12 -28.18 -5.75
C GLN A 203 16.67 -29.38 -4.91
N ALA A 204 15.37 -29.45 -4.56
CA ALA A 204 14.82 -30.55 -3.78
C ALA A 204 14.65 -31.84 -4.60
N GLY A 205 14.41 -31.70 -5.90
CA GLY A 205 14.04 -32.77 -6.82
C GLY A 205 12.61 -33.27 -6.61
N SER A 206 12.15 -34.10 -7.55
CA SER A 206 10.90 -34.86 -7.39
C SER A 206 11.21 -36.17 -6.68
N TRP A 207 10.64 -36.37 -5.49
CA TRP A 207 10.66 -37.64 -4.77
C TRP A 207 9.27 -37.92 -4.18
N PRO A 208 8.75 -39.17 -4.18
CA PRO A 208 9.43 -40.42 -4.53
C PRO A 208 9.90 -40.56 -5.98
#